data_AF-A0A016WEU4-F1
#
_entry.id   AF-A0A016WEU4-F1
#
_cell.length_a   1.000
_cell.length_b   1.000
_cell.length_c   1.000
_cell.angle_alpha   90.00
_cell.angle_beta   90.00
_cell.angle_gamma   90.00
#
_symmetry.space_group_name_H-M   'P 1'
#
loop_
_entity.id
_entity.type
_entity.pdbx_description
1 polymer ?
#
loop_
_entity_poly.entity_id
_entity_poly.type
_entity_poly.pdbx_seq_one_letter_code
_entity_poly.pdbx_strand_id
1 'polypeptide(L)'
;MHAQKRVPFSWCPPEALRHRRFSHASDVWAFGVTVWEIFSYGEDPWIGCRAIDVLKRLDAGDRLEKPRYCSQQIYDLISLCWNVNPDLRPKFSLLRTLLLGVEFNIAEVRDESRSASNESMLQMSAGDRIIVIESSGLLWYGQNESTRKFGNFLRSSVFVHSKSVTSYVHREPFVPSGNSRISLPIRVVIF
;
A
#
# COMPACT_ATOMS: atom_id res chain seq x y z
N MET A 1 35.19 14.47 -11.47
CA MET A 1 34.64 13.11 -11.38
C MET A 1 33.13 13.20 -11.47
N HIS A 2 32.53 12.85 -12.62
CA HIS A 2 31.07 12.76 -12.69
C HIS A 2 30.65 11.57 -11.83
N ALA A 3 29.97 11.84 -10.72
CA ALA A 3 29.31 10.79 -9.96
C ALA A 3 28.35 10.09 -10.93
N GLN A 4 28.72 8.88 -11.34
CA GLN A 4 27.86 8.02 -12.13
C GLN A 4 26.62 7.77 -11.27
N LYS A 5 25.54 8.52 -11.52
CA LYS A 5 24.27 8.41 -10.79
C LYS A 5 23.88 6.94 -10.82
N ARG A 6 24.02 6.25 -9.68
CA ARG A 6 23.66 4.84 -9.56
C ARG A 6 22.16 4.76 -9.80
N VAL A 7 21.76 4.09 -10.87
CA VAL A 7 20.35 3.86 -11.19
C VAL A 7 19.76 2.99 -10.07
N PRO A 8 18.65 3.40 -9.42
CA PRO A 8 18.01 2.63 -8.36
C PRO A 8 17.30 1.42 -8.98
N PHE A 9 18.05 0.34 -9.21
CA PHE A 9 17.61 -0.79 -10.03
C PHE A 9 16.35 -1.48 -9.49
N SER A 10 16.12 -1.49 -8.18
CA SER A 10 14.93 -2.10 -7.57
C SER A 10 13.61 -1.42 -7.95
N TRP A 11 13.66 -0.16 -8.39
CA TRP A 11 12.49 0.61 -8.86
C TRP A 11 12.36 0.61 -10.38
N CYS A 12 13.33 0.04 -11.09
CA CYS A 12 13.37 0.14 -12.55
C CYS A 12 12.53 -0.98 -13.19
N PRO A 13 11.71 -0.66 -14.20
CA PRO A 13 11.06 -1.68 -15.01
C PRO A 13 12.06 -2.40 -15.92
N PRO A 14 11.67 -3.55 -16.53
CA PRO A 14 12.55 -4.33 -17.41
C PRO A 14 13.17 -3.54 -18.56
N GLU A 15 12.41 -2.63 -19.20
CA GLU A 15 12.90 -1.81 -20.31
C GLU A 15 13.96 -0.78 -19.88
N ALA A 16 13.87 -0.27 -18.65
CA ALA A 16 14.86 0.65 -18.09
C ALA A 16 16.14 -0.08 -17.66
N LEU A 17 16.00 -1.31 -17.15
CA LEU A 17 17.13 -2.17 -16.80
C LEU A 17 17.91 -2.63 -18.04
N ARG A 18 17.21 -3.06 -19.11
CA ARG A 18 17.82 -3.57 -20.34
C ARG A 18 18.36 -2.49 -21.27
N HIS A 19 17.53 -1.47 -21.53
CA HIS A 19 17.76 -0.55 -22.64
C HIS A 19 17.88 0.91 -22.19
N ARG A 20 17.87 1.18 -20.88
CA ARG A 20 17.87 2.55 -20.32
C ARG A 20 16.75 3.43 -20.89
N ARG A 21 15.60 2.83 -21.21
CA ARG A 21 14.41 3.54 -21.69
C ARG A 21 13.59 4.02 -20.50
N PHE A 22 13.43 5.33 -20.40
CA PHE A 22 12.64 6.00 -19.37
C PHE A 22 11.47 6.74 -20.01
N SER A 23 10.32 6.71 -19.36
CA SER A 23 9.06 7.29 -19.83
C SER A 23 8.08 7.45 -18.66
N HIS A 24 6.94 8.08 -18.89
CA HIS A 24 5.86 8.08 -17.88
C HIS A 24 5.42 6.67 -17.47
N ALA A 25 5.48 5.69 -18.37
CA ALA A 25 5.17 4.30 -18.04
C ALA A 25 6.23 3.66 -17.13
N SER A 26 7.50 4.07 -17.22
CA SER A 26 8.52 3.63 -16.25
C SER A 26 8.33 4.27 -14.89
N ASP A 27 7.85 5.52 -14.85
CA ASP A 27 7.51 6.19 -13.59
C ASP A 27 6.32 5.49 -12.90
N VAL A 28 5.35 5.01 -13.67
CA VAL A 28 4.23 4.19 -13.14
C VAL A 28 4.74 2.90 -12.49
N TRP A 29 5.71 2.22 -13.09
CA TRP A 29 6.33 1.04 -12.47
C TRP A 29 6.99 1.39 -11.13
N ALA A 30 7.82 2.44 -11.13
CA ALA A 30 8.51 2.90 -9.93
C ALA A 30 7.51 3.31 -8.84
N PHE A 31 6.39 3.95 -9.22
CA PHE A 31 5.29 4.25 -8.32
C PHE A 31 4.70 2.98 -7.67
N GLY A 32 4.49 1.91 -8.44
CA GLY A 32 4.05 0.62 -7.87
C GLY A 32 5.02 0.10 -6.79
N VAL A 33 6.34 0.19 -7.04
CA VAL A 33 7.36 -0.16 -6.04
C VAL A 33 7.28 0.76 -4.81
N THR A 34 7.11 2.06 -5.00
CA THR A 34 6.95 3.01 -3.88
C THR A 34 5.71 2.73 -3.04
N VAL A 35 4.57 2.41 -3.65
CA VAL A 35 3.37 2.03 -2.88
C VAL A 35 3.60 0.71 -2.15
N TRP A 36 4.27 -0.26 -2.77
CA TRP A 36 4.67 -1.50 -2.09
C TRP A 36 5.52 -1.22 -0.84
N GLU A 37 6.52 -0.34 -0.94
CA GLU A 37 7.36 0.06 0.19
C GLU A 37 6.57 0.71 1.33
N ILE A 38 5.60 1.56 1.00
CA ILE A 38 4.74 2.20 2.01
C ILE A 38 3.99 1.13 2.82
N PHE A 39 3.45 0.10 2.17
CA PHE A 39 2.68 -0.96 2.83
C PHE A 39 3.54 -2.10 3.42
N SER A 40 4.81 -2.19 3.03
CA SER A 40 5.80 -3.07 3.68
C SER A 40 6.55 -2.38 4.83
N TYR A 41 6.18 -1.16 5.19
CA TYR A 41 6.90 -0.36 6.21
C TYR A 41 8.37 -0.11 5.88
N GLY A 42 8.66 0.10 4.60
CA GLY A 42 10.00 0.44 4.10
C GLY A 42 10.94 -0.76 4.01
N GLU A 43 10.41 -1.98 3.84
CA GLU A 43 11.26 -3.11 3.46
C GLU A 43 11.98 -2.83 2.14
N ASP A 44 13.19 -3.36 2.00
CA ASP A 44 13.99 -3.18 0.79
C ASP A 44 13.43 -4.01 -0.39
N PRO A 45 12.99 -3.37 -1.49
CA PRO A 45 12.50 -4.10 -2.65
C PRO A 45 13.63 -4.92 -3.27
N TRP A 46 13.35 -6.21 -3.49
CA TRP A 46 14.31 -7.20 -4.01
C TRP A 46 15.58 -7.32 -3.16
N ILE A 47 15.43 -7.30 -1.83
CA ILE A 47 16.54 -7.45 -0.88
C ILE A 47 17.52 -8.56 -1.28
N GLY A 48 18.82 -8.26 -1.23
CA GLY A 48 19.89 -9.19 -1.59
C GLY A 48 20.08 -9.46 -3.10
N CYS A 49 19.22 -8.92 -3.97
CA CYS A 49 19.35 -9.10 -5.42
C CYS A 49 20.22 -8.00 -6.05
N ARG A 50 21.01 -8.34 -7.08
CA ARG A 50 21.62 -7.34 -7.97
C ARG A 50 20.68 -7.03 -9.14
N ALA A 51 20.96 -5.96 -9.88
CA ALA A 51 20.16 -5.57 -11.05
C ALA A 51 19.93 -6.70 -12.07
N ILE A 52 20.93 -7.54 -12.33
CA ILE A 52 20.83 -8.70 -13.23
C ILE A 52 19.88 -9.77 -12.69
N ASP A 53 19.87 -9.97 -11.36
CA ASP A 53 19.05 -10.97 -10.69
C ASP A 53 17.58 -10.51 -10.70
N VAL A 54 17.34 -9.23 -10.42
CA VAL A 54 16.00 -8.59 -10.53
C VAL A 54 15.46 -8.74 -11.95
N LEU A 55 16.25 -8.39 -12.99
CA LEU A 55 15.79 -8.51 -14.37
C LEU A 55 15.38 -9.94 -14.73
N LYS A 56 16.18 -10.95 -14.37
CA LYS A 56 15.86 -12.36 -14.61
C LYS A 56 14.55 -12.79 -13.94
N ARG A 57 14.32 -12.35 -12.70
CA ARG A 57 13.08 -12.63 -11.97
C ARG A 57 11.88 -11.98 -12.64
N LEU A 58 11.99 -10.70 -13.01
CA LEU A 58 10.93 -9.99 -13.72
C LEU A 58 10.57 -10.65 -15.05
N ASP A 59 11.58 -11.18 -15.76
CA ASP A 59 11.42 -11.92 -17.01
C ASP A 59 10.76 -13.29 -16.83
N ALA A 60 11.00 -13.94 -15.69
CA ALA A 60 10.29 -15.16 -15.30
C ALA A 60 8.84 -14.90 -14.86
N GLY A 61 8.44 -13.64 -14.73
CA GLY A 61 7.09 -13.25 -14.30
C GLY A 61 6.99 -12.90 -12.82
N ASP A 62 8.07 -13.03 -12.04
CA ASP A 62 8.07 -12.69 -10.62
C ASP A 62 7.73 -11.21 -10.41
N ARG A 63 7.04 -10.93 -9.32
CA ARG A 63 6.80 -9.59 -8.78
C ARG A 63 7.07 -9.60 -7.28
N LEU A 64 7.15 -8.41 -6.67
CA LEU A 64 7.22 -8.31 -5.22
C LEU A 64 5.93 -8.88 -4.61
N GLU A 65 6.06 -9.70 -3.59
CA GLU A 65 4.92 -10.34 -2.91
C GLU A 65 4.04 -9.29 -2.23
N LYS A 66 2.75 -9.60 -2.02
CA LYS A 66 1.85 -8.69 -1.32
C LYS A 66 2.33 -8.45 0.12
N PRO A 67 2.58 -7.19 0.54
CA PRO A 67 2.94 -6.90 1.92
C PRO A 67 1.85 -7.34 2.89
N ARG A 68 2.23 -7.80 4.07
CA ARG A 68 1.30 -8.30 5.11
C ARG A 68 0.20 -7.31 5.47
N TYR A 69 0.52 -6.02 5.49
CA TYR A 69 -0.38 -4.94 5.92
C TYR A 69 -1.14 -4.29 4.75
N CYS A 70 -0.96 -4.82 3.54
CA CYS A 70 -1.58 -4.32 2.32
C CYS A 70 -2.92 -5.02 2.07
N SER A 71 -3.99 -4.24 1.88
CA SER A 71 -5.27 -4.79 1.44
C SER A 71 -5.16 -5.34 0.02
N GLN A 72 -6.00 -6.33 -0.33
CA GLN A 72 -5.96 -6.91 -1.67
C GLN A 72 -6.22 -5.85 -2.76
N GLN A 73 -7.17 -4.93 -2.54
CA GLN A 73 -7.49 -3.87 -3.49
C GLN A 73 -6.29 -2.96 -3.81
N ILE A 74 -5.49 -2.62 -2.79
CA ILE A 74 -4.27 -1.83 -3.01
C ILE A 74 -3.23 -2.66 -3.77
N TYR A 75 -3.05 -3.94 -3.42
CA TYR A 75 -2.10 -4.78 -4.12
C TYR A 75 -2.47 -5.05 -5.58
N ASP A 76 -3.76 -5.16 -5.89
CA ASP A 76 -4.25 -5.27 -7.26
C ASP A 76 -3.88 -4.00 -8.05
N LEU A 77 -4.04 -2.82 -7.44
CA LEU A 77 -3.61 -1.54 -8.03
C LEU A 77 -2.09 -1.49 -8.27
N ILE A 78 -1.29 -1.91 -7.28
CA ILE A 78 0.17 -2.02 -7.43
C ILE A 78 0.51 -2.96 -8.60
N SER A 79 -0.19 -4.09 -8.71
CA SER A 79 0.03 -5.09 -9.76
C SER A 79 -0.25 -4.54 -11.16
N LEU A 80 -1.23 -3.64 -11.32
CA LEU A 80 -1.48 -2.95 -12.60
C LEU A 80 -0.27 -2.13 -13.06
N CYS A 81 0.48 -1.53 -12.14
CA CYS A 81 1.68 -0.75 -12.45
C CYS A 81 2.81 -1.62 -13.01
N TRP A 82 2.82 -2.92 -12.72
CA TRP A 82 3.90 -3.85 -13.08
C TRP A 82 3.60 -4.71 -14.31
N ASN A 83 2.77 -4.20 -15.22
CA ASN A 83 2.58 -4.83 -16.52
C ASN A 83 3.90 -4.81 -17.32
N VAL A 84 4.25 -5.94 -17.94
CA VAL A 84 5.47 -6.06 -18.77
C VAL A 84 5.40 -5.11 -19.95
N ASN A 85 4.23 -4.96 -20.59
CA ASN A 85 4.03 -4.00 -21.67
C ASN A 85 3.82 -2.59 -21.07
N PRO A 86 4.71 -1.62 -21.33
CA PRO A 86 4.57 -0.26 -20.82
C PRO A 86 3.25 0.42 -21.25
N ASP A 87 2.72 0.09 -22.43
CA ASP A 87 1.50 0.70 -22.98
C ASP A 87 0.22 0.22 -22.27
N LEU A 88 0.29 -0.91 -21.58
CA LEU A 88 -0.83 -1.46 -20.79
C LEU A 88 -0.82 -0.97 -19.34
N ARG A 89 0.21 -0.22 -18.92
CA ARG A 89 0.26 0.37 -17.57
C ARG A 89 -0.72 1.54 -17.47
N PRO A 90 -1.45 1.67 -16.36
CA PRO A 90 -2.42 2.76 -16.19
C PRO A 90 -1.70 4.12 -16.10
N LYS A 91 -2.34 5.17 -16.61
CA LYS A 91 -1.88 6.55 -16.40
C LYS A 91 -2.12 6.96 -14.94
N PHE A 92 -1.32 7.91 -14.44
CA PHE A 92 -1.48 8.45 -13.09
C PHE A 92 -2.88 9.02 -12.80
N SER A 93 -3.59 9.55 -13.80
CA SER A 93 -4.97 10.02 -13.64
C SER A 93 -5.93 8.89 -13.25
N LEU A 94 -5.77 7.71 -13.85
CA LEU A 94 -6.52 6.52 -13.49
C LEU A 94 -6.09 5.99 -12.12
N LEU A 95 -4.78 5.91 -11.85
CA LEU A 95 -4.27 5.50 -10.53
C LEU A 95 -4.81 6.37 -9.40
N ARG A 96 -4.85 7.70 -9.59
CA ARG A 96 -5.45 8.63 -8.62
C ARG A 96 -6.93 8.32 -8.38
N THR A 97 -7.68 8.06 -9.45
CA THR A 97 -9.11 7.74 -9.35
C THR A 97 -9.32 6.43 -8.61
N LEU A 98 -8.55 5.40 -8.93
CA LEU A 98 -8.61 4.11 -8.25
C LEU A 98 -8.25 4.25 -6.77
N LEU A 99 -7.18 4.96 -6.43
CA LEU A 99 -6.75 5.19 -5.04
C LEU A 99 -7.81 5.93 -4.22
N LEU A 100 -8.47 6.94 -4.79
CA LEU A 100 -9.56 7.66 -4.13
C LEU A 100 -10.81 6.79 -3.95
N GLY A 101 -10.99 5.79 -4.79
CA GLY A 101 -12.07 4.82 -4.71
C GLY A 101 -11.78 3.61 -3.81
N VAL A 102 -10.57 3.51 -3.23
CA VAL A 102 -10.27 2.42 -2.28
C VAL A 102 -11.06 2.63 -1.00
N GLU A 103 -11.80 1.60 -0.62
CA GLU A 103 -12.56 1.58 0.63
C GLU A 103 -11.92 0.58 1.60
N PHE A 104 -11.70 1.01 2.83
CA PHE A 104 -11.27 0.13 3.91
C PHE A 104 -12.50 -0.42 4.63
N ASN A 105 -12.53 -1.75 4.80
CA ASN A 105 -13.54 -2.40 5.63
C ASN A 105 -13.25 -2.06 7.09
N ILE A 106 -14.24 -1.52 7.81
CA ILE A 106 -14.08 -1.17 9.23
C ILE A 106 -15.04 -2.03 10.03
N ALA A 107 -14.50 -2.71 11.03
CA ALA A 107 -15.24 -3.48 12.00
C ALA A 107 -15.20 -2.81 13.37
N GLU A 108 -16.27 -2.93 14.16
CA GLU A 108 -16.37 -2.35 15.49
C GLU A 108 -16.38 -3.46 16.55
N VAL A 109 -15.57 -3.31 17.60
CA VAL A 109 -15.41 -4.33 18.64
C VAL A 109 -16.63 -4.37 19.56
N ARG A 110 -17.13 -5.57 19.85
CA ARG A 110 -18.30 -5.81 20.71
C ARG A 110 -17.97 -5.64 22.20
N ASP A 111 -18.95 -5.21 23.00
CA ASP A 111 -18.84 -5.07 24.46
C ASP A 111 -18.39 -6.35 25.19
N GLU A 112 -18.75 -7.53 24.68
CA GLU A 112 -18.50 -8.81 25.36
C GLU A 112 -17.25 -9.56 24.89
N SER A 113 -16.38 -8.94 24.06
CA SER A 113 -15.18 -9.63 23.60
C SER A 113 -14.18 -9.78 24.75
N ARG A 114 -14.29 -10.90 25.49
CA ARG A 114 -13.23 -11.36 26.38
C ARG A 114 -11.97 -11.47 25.51
N SER A 115 -10.98 -10.64 25.79
CA SER A 115 -9.65 -10.76 25.21
C SER A 115 -9.18 -12.16 25.52
N ALA A 116 -9.23 -13.05 24.52
CA ALA A 116 -8.60 -14.34 24.66
C ALA A 116 -7.11 -14.04 24.91
N SER A 117 -6.64 -14.47 26.06
CA SER A 117 -5.34 -14.14 26.62
C SER A 117 -4.26 -14.93 25.89
N ASN A 118 -4.02 -14.59 24.63
CA ASN A 118 -2.89 -15.09 23.86
C ASN A 118 -2.13 -13.88 23.34
N GLU A 119 -0.81 -13.83 23.57
CA GLU A 119 0.05 -12.69 23.21
C GLU A 119 0.04 -12.36 21.72
N SER A 120 -0.40 -13.30 20.88
CA SER A 120 -0.49 -13.17 19.43
C SER A 120 -1.77 -12.52 18.91
N MET A 121 -2.76 -12.24 19.77
CA MET A 121 -4.01 -11.58 19.38
C MET A 121 -3.98 -10.07 19.60
N LEU A 122 -4.70 -9.37 18.72
CA LEU A 122 -4.86 -7.93 18.77
C LEU A 122 -5.60 -7.54 20.06
N GLN A 123 -4.99 -6.64 20.83
CA GLN A 123 -5.64 -6.04 21.98
C GLN A 123 -6.73 -5.07 21.51
N MET A 124 -7.92 -5.22 22.05
CA MET A 124 -9.12 -4.51 21.63
C MET A 124 -9.98 -4.16 22.85
N SER A 125 -10.58 -2.97 22.83
CA SER A 125 -11.59 -2.54 23.78
C SER A 125 -12.94 -2.37 23.08
N ALA A 126 -14.03 -2.48 23.82
CA ALA A 126 -15.37 -2.26 23.27
C ALA A 126 -15.48 -0.89 22.57
N GLY A 127 -16.11 -0.88 21.39
CA GLY A 127 -16.22 0.33 20.57
C GLY A 127 -14.96 0.70 19.77
N ASP A 128 -13.84 -0.01 19.94
CA ASP A 128 -12.67 0.19 19.07
C ASP A 128 -13.04 -0.11 17.61
N ARG A 129 -12.50 0.70 16.70
CA ARG A 129 -12.61 0.50 15.26
C ARG A 129 -11.38 -0.21 14.74
N ILE A 130 -11.60 -1.26 13.96
CA ILE A 130 -10.57 -2.11 13.38
C ILE A 130 -10.63 -1.99 11.86
N ILE A 131 -9.54 -1.54 11.25
CA ILE A 131 -9.35 -1.62 9.79
C ILE A 131 -9.08 -3.09 9.45
N VAL A 132 -10.00 -3.72 8.74
CA VAL A 132 -9.92 -5.13 8.35
C VAL A 132 -9.09 -5.26 7.08
N ILE A 133 -7.98 -5.99 7.18
CA ILE A 133 -7.04 -6.23 6.07
C ILE A 133 -7.30 -7.60 5.44
N GLU A 134 -7.52 -8.63 6.27
CA GLU A 134 -7.88 -9.97 5.85
C GLU A 134 -9.07 -10.50 6.67
N SER A 135 -10.05 -11.08 5.97
CA SER A 135 -11.31 -11.55 6.54
C SER A 135 -11.64 -13.01 6.21
N SER A 136 -10.59 -13.82 5.99
CA SER A 136 -10.75 -15.24 5.66
C SER A 136 -11.04 -16.07 6.93
N GLY A 137 -12.19 -16.76 6.95
CA GLY A 137 -12.54 -17.67 8.05
C GLY A 137 -12.90 -17.00 9.38
N LEU A 138 -12.50 -17.64 10.49
CA LEU A 138 -12.84 -17.23 11.86
C LEU A 138 -11.85 -16.24 12.48
N LEU A 139 -10.59 -16.26 12.04
CA LEU A 139 -9.52 -15.42 12.56
C LEU A 139 -9.17 -14.39 11.49
N TRP A 140 -9.55 -13.15 11.76
CA TRP A 140 -9.31 -12.03 10.86
C TRP A 140 -8.05 -11.28 11.26
N TYR A 141 -7.50 -10.51 10.32
CA TYR A 141 -6.31 -9.69 10.54
C TYR A 141 -6.62 -8.23 10.25
N GLY A 142 -6.16 -7.34 11.11
CA GLY A 142 -6.43 -5.92 10.97
C GLY A 142 -5.61 -5.04 11.89
N GLN A 143 -5.92 -3.75 11.83
CA GLN A 143 -5.29 -2.71 12.62
C GLN A 143 -6.31 -2.02 13.51
N ASN A 144 -6.03 -1.92 14.80
CA ASN A 144 -6.82 -1.11 15.71
C ASN A 144 -6.50 0.38 15.47
N GLU A 145 -7.52 1.20 15.15
CA GLU A 145 -7.33 2.62 14.84
C GLU A 145 -6.81 3.42 16.05
N SER A 146 -7.25 3.07 17.26
CA SER A 146 -6.90 3.73 18.51
C SER A 146 -5.46 3.43 18.93
N THR A 147 -5.06 2.16 18.90
CA THR A 147 -3.74 1.71 19.40
C THR A 147 -2.68 1.63 18.32
N ARG A 148 -3.07 1.70 17.04
CA ARG A 148 -2.23 1.50 15.86
C ARG A 148 -1.61 0.11 15.72
N LYS A 149 -1.92 -0.81 16.63
CA LYS A 149 -1.38 -2.17 16.62
C LYS A 149 -2.09 -3.02 15.58
N PHE A 150 -1.31 -3.88 14.95
CA PHE A 150 -1.79 -4.92 14.05
C PHE A 150 -1.86 -6.24 14.79
N GLY A 151 -2.82 -7.08 14.41
CA GLY A 151 -2.92 -8.40 14.99
C GLY A 151 -4.13 -9.18 14.48
N ASN A 152 -4.18 -10.44 14.91
CA ASN A 152 -5.30 -11.30 14.63
C ASN A 152 -6.42 -11.08 15.65
N PHE A 153 -7.67 -11.15 15.22
CA PHE A 153 -8.85 -11.07 16.07
C PHE A 153 -9.95 -12.01 15.57
N LEU A 154 -10.79 -12.49 16.47
CA LEU A 154 -11.89 -13.37 16.10
C LEU A 154 -12.98 -12.54 15.39
N ARG A 155 -13.50 -13.06 14.26
CA ARG A 155 -14.65 -12.49 13.56
C ARG A 155 -15.85 -12.27 14.50
N SER A 156 -16.06 -13.17 15.46
CA SER A 156 -17.16 -13.09 16.43
C SER A 156 -17.04 -11.91 17.41
N SER A 157 -15.84 -11.34 17.57
CA SER A 157 -15.58 -10.23 18.49
C SER A 157 -15.94 -8.86 17.92
N VAL A 158 -16.40 -8.79 16.66
CA VAL A 158 -16.71 -7.52 15.99
C VAL A 158 -18.09 -7.52 15.31
N PHE A 159 -18.65 -6.33 15.12
CA PHE A 159 -19.70 -6.03 14.15
C PHE A 159 -19.06 -5.51 12.87
N VAL A 160 -19.47 -6.04 11.72
CA VAL A 160 -18.98 -5.57 10.42
C VAL A 160 -19.93 -4.50 9.92
N HIS A 161 -19.53 -3.25 10.05
CA HIS A 161 -20.26 -2.15 9.42
C HIS A 161 -19.79 -2.06 7.97
N SER A 162 -20.55 -2.66 7.04
CA SER A 162 -20.34 -2.33 5.62
C SER A 162 -20.87 -0.91 5.39
N LYS A 163 -19.98 0.09 5.40
CA LYS A 163 -19.94 1.30 4.54
C LYS A 163 -19.23 2.49 5.22
N SER A 164 -18.18 2.93 4.51
CA SER A 164 -17.45 4.19 4.41
C SER A 164 -17.36 5.15 5.61
N VAL A 165 -16.11 5.49 5.99
CA VAL A 165 -15.75 6.88 6.33
C VAL A 165 -14.73 7.37 5.32
N THR A 166 -15.21 7.90 4.21
CA THR A 166 -14.51 8.93 3.45
C THR A 166 -15.47 10.10 3.29
N SER A 167 -15.63 10.88 4.37
CA SER A 167 -15.97 12.30 4.19
C SER A 167 -14.70 13.03 3.73
N TYR A 168 -14.22 12.73 2.52
CA TYR A 168 -13.37 13.66 1.80
C TYR A 168 -14.29 14.77 1.29
N VAL A 169 -14.54 15.76 2.15
CA VAL A 169 -15.11 17.04 1.71
C VAL A 169 -14.16 17.57 0.64
N HIS A 170 -14.66 17.66 -0.59
CA HIS A 170 -14.06 18.40 -1.69
C HIS A 170 -13.69 19.79 -1.16
N ARG A 171 -12.41 20.02 -0.81
CA ARG A 171 -11.88 21.38 -0.76
C ARG A 171 -11.32 21.67 -2.15
N GLU A 172 -11.79 22.77 -2.73
CA GLU A 172 -11.34 23.37 -3.99
C GLU A 172 -9.81 23.25 -4.18
N PRO A 173 -9.33 23.08 -5.42
CA PRO A 173 -7.90 22.98 -5.69
C PRO A 173 -7.19 24.25 -5.24
N PHE A 174 -6.27 24.08 -4.28
CA PHE A 174 -5.37 25.14 -3.84
C PHE A 174 -4.47 25.56 -5.02
N VAL A 175 -4.69 26.76 -5.54
CA VAL A 175 -3.78 27.41 -6.51
C VAL A 175 -2.65 28.05 -5.70
N PRO A 176 -1.39 27.57 -5.79
CA PRO A 176 -0.31 28.12 -4.99
C PRO A 176 0.17 29.43 -5.63
N SER A 177 -0.25 30.55 -5.06
CA SER A 177 0.43 31.83 -5.26
C SER A 177 1.66 31.89 -4.34
N GLY A 178 2.85 31.88 -4.95
CA GLY A 178 4.08 32.36 -4.32
C GLY A 178 4.89 31.32 -3.55
N ASN A 179 6.21 31.39 -3.76
CA ASN A 179 7.26 30.62 -3.10
C ASN A 179 7.03 30.46 -1.59
N SER A 180 6.64 29.27 -1.17
CA SER A 180 6.72 28.82 0.22
C SER A 180 6.80 27.31 0.21
N ARG A 181 7.75 26.75 0.97
CA ARG A 181 8.01 25.32 1.09
C ARG A 181 6.70 24.57 1.31
N ILE A 182 6.41 23.63 0.42
CA ILE A 182 5.24 22.78 0.47
C ILE A 182 5.43 21.78 1.61
N SER A 183 5.04 22.16 2.82
CA SER A 183 4.68 21.20 3.87
C SER A 183 3.20 20.87 3.69
N LEU A 184 2.90 19.95 2.77
CA LEU A 184 1.57 19.37 2.72
C LEU A 184 1.39 18.47 3.95
N PRO A 185 0.31 18.63 4.74
CA PRO A 185 -0.04 17.67 5.76
C PRO A 185 -0.57 16.42 5.04
N ILE A 186 0.34 15.52 4.69
CA ILE A 186 -0.01 14.14 4.37
C ILE A 186 -0.46 13.52 5.71
N ARG A 187 -1.74 13.68 6.06
CA ARG A 187 -2.41 12.77 6.99
C ARG A 187 -2.71 11.47 6.25
N VAL A 188 -1.66 10.77 5.85
CA VAL A 188 -1.72 9.32 5.70
C VAL A 188 -1.90 8.80 7.11
N VAL A 189 -2.93 8.00 7.33
CA VAL A 189 -3.19 7.29 8.58
C VAL A 189 -2.09 6.23 8.74
N ILE A 190 -0.86 6.67 8.98
CA ILE A 190 0.27 5.90 9.46
C ILE A 190 0.99 6.86 10.39
N PHE A 191 0.67 6.75 11.68
CA PHE A 191 1.37 7.08 12.92
C PHE A 191 0.32 7.22 14.03
#